data_AF-A0A7Y6PVW1-F1
#
_entry.id   AF-A0A7Y6PVW1-F1
#
_cell.length_a   1.000
_cell.length_b   1.000
_cell.length_c   1.000
_cell.angle_alpha   90.00
_cell.angle_beta   90.00
_cell.angle_gamma   90.00
#
_symmetry.space_group_name_H-M   'P 1'
#
loop_
_entity.id
_entity.type
_entity.pdbx_description
1 polymer ?
#
loop_
_entity_poly.entity_id
_entity_poly.type
_entity_poly.pdbx_seq_one_letter_code
_entity_poly.pdbx_strand_id
1 'polypeptide(L)'
;MLLLLVAGQLSAQPAQPAPAHRSAPDIQAQTEEAAGHVKVDQQKVLALQALARKEKDVIKLSCVNDKMVQVKAESNLFDQSRAELTAVIETDARDGAFLTVMEGAERIRKLREEAEACIGQPELIDEVANDFTAPTIVDDPTAGLPFTTDTIVEPPAYASPFN
;
A
#
# COMPACT_ATOMS: atom_id res chain seq x y z
N MET A 1 9.60 -46.80 21.05
CA MET A 1 8.31 -46.09 20.83
C MET A 1 8.15 -45.11 21.99
N LEU A 2 8.73 -43.92 21.83
CA LEU A 2 8.85 -42.91 22.88
C LEU A 2 7.85 -41.78 22.55
N LEU A 3 6.80 -41.66 23.34
CA LEU A 3 5.82 -40.56 23.23
C LEU A 3 6.46 -39.25 23.73
N LEU A 4 6.57 -38.26 22.86
CA LEU A 4 6.85 -36.86 23.22
C LEU A 4 5.53 -36.16 23.56
N LEU A 5 5.35 -35.80 24.84
CA LEU A 5 4.30 -34.89 25.28
C LEU A 5 4.66 -33.45 24.86
N VAL A 6 3.81 -32.84 24.04
CA VAL A 6 3.83 -31.40 23.77
C VAL A 6 3.03 -30.71 24.88
N ALA A 7 3.72 -30.00 25.77
CA ALA A 7 3.10 -29.13 26.76
C ALA A 7 2.64 -27.84 26.06
N GLY A 8 1.34 -27.72 25.81
CA GLY A 8 0.72 -26.48 25.36
C GLY A 8 0.71 -25.45 26.49
N GLN A 9 1.47 -24.36 26.33
CA GLN A 9 1.37 -23.20 27.20
C GLN A 9 0.12 -22.40 26.82
N LEU A 10 -0.90 -22.49 27.67
CA LEU A 10 -2.06 -21.61 27.64
C LEU A 10 -1.63 -20.25 28.20
N SER A 11 -1.13 -19.36 27.34
CA SER A 11 -0.85 -17.98 27.72
C SER A 11 -2.18 -17.25 27.96
N ALA A 12 -2.51 -17.00 29.23
CA ALA A 12 -3.61 -16.12 29.62
C ALA A 12 -3.33 -14.70 29.10
N GLN A 13 -4.11 -14.29 28.10
CA GLN A 13 -4.07 -12.94 27.57
C GLN A 13 -4.68 -12.00 28.63
N PRO A 14 -3.99 -10.93 29.08
CA PRO A 14 -4.57 -10.00 30.04
C PRO A 14 -5.82 -9.38 29.42
N ALA A 15 -6.92 -9.40 30.17
CA ALA A 15 -8.18 -8.80 29.78
C ALA A 15 -7.93 -7.35 29.35
N GLN A 16 -8.13 -7.06 28.06
CA GLN A 16 -8.09 -5.70 27.56
C GLN A 16 -9.17 -4.90 28.32
N PRO A 17 -8.85 -3.72 28.87
CA PRO A 17 -9.84 -2.88 29.51
C PRO A 17 -10.95 -2.57 28.52
N ALA A 18 -12.21 -2.67 28.97
CA ALA A 18 -13.38 -2.32 28.18
C ALA A 18 -13.18 -0.94 27.55
N PRO A 19 -13.55 -0.73 26.27
CA PRO A 19 -13.40 0.56 25.62
C PRO A 19 -14.14 1.61 26.46
N ALA A 20 -13.43 2.67 26.86
CA ALA A 20 -14.04 3.78 27.56
C ALA A 20 -15.21 4.31 26.72
N HIS A 21 -16.44 4.23 27.23
CA HIS A 21 -17.60 4.80 26.57
C HIS A 21 -17.36 6.29 26.35
N ARG A 22 -17.24 6.70 25.08
CA ARG A 22 -17.13 8.12 24.75
C ARG A 22 -18.50 8.77 24.91
N SER A 23 -18.50 10.04 25.33
CA SER A 23 -19.74 10.81 25.43
C SER A 23 -20.22 11.19 24.02
N ALA A 24 -21.53 11.31 23.83
CA ALA A 24 -22.12 11.79 22.57
C ALA A 24 -21.52 13.12 22.06
N PRO A 25 -21.32 14.16 22.90
CA PRO A 25 -20.71 15.40 22.41
C PRO A 25 -19.25 15.22 21.99
N ASP A 26 -18.47 14.36 22.66
CA ASP A 26 -17.09 14.08 22.25
C ASP A 26 -17.04 13.36 20.90
N ILE A 27 -17.94 12.40 20.67
CA ILE A 27 -18.07 11.68 19.40
C ILE A 27 -18.44 12.64 18.27
N GLN A 28 -19.38 13.56 18.51
CA GLN A 28 -19.79 14.57 17.54
C GLN A 28 -18.63 15.52 17.18
N ALA A 29 -17.91 16.01 18.18
CA ALA A 29 -16.75 16.88 17.96
C ALA A 29 -15.66 16.19 17.12
N GLN A 30 -15.30 14.95 17.46
CA GLN A 30 -14.31 14.16 16.72
C GLN A 30 -14.78 13.84 15.29
N THR A 31 -16.08 13.58 15.11
CA THR A 31 -16.65 13.32 13.78
C THR A 31 -16.59 14.55 12.88
N GLU A 32 -16.84 15.74 13.43
CA GLU A 32 -16.75 16.99 12.66
C GLU A 32 -15.30 17.35 12.33
N GLU A 33 -14.37 17.11 13.26
CA GLU A 33 -12.93 17.24 12.99
C GLU A 33 -12.49 16.31 11.85
N ALA A 34 -12.86 15.03 11.93
CA ALA A 34 -12.59 14.05 10.87
C ALA A 34 -13.19 14.48 9.53
N ALA A 35 -14.41 15.03 9.52
CA ALA A 35 -15.02 15.56 8.30
C ALA A 35 -14.27 16.76 7.73
N GLY A 36 -13.70 17.61 8.60
CA GLY A 36 -12.78 18.67 8.19
C GLY A 36 -11.54 18.11 7.49
N HIS A 37 -10.91 17.09 8.08
CA HIS A 37 -9.74 16.43 7.49
C HIS A 37 -10.06 15.78 6.14
N VAL A 38 -11.18 15.07 6.03
CA VAL A 38 -11.62 14.45 4.76
C VAL A 38 -11.74 15.48 3.64
N LYS A 39 -12.30 16.67 3.92
CA LYS A 39 -12.39 17.76 2.93
C LYS A 39 -11.02 18.26 2.50
N VAL A 40 -10.09 18.43 3.45
CA VAL A 40 -8.72 18.86 3.16
C VAL A 40 -8.00 17.81 2.29
N ASP A 41 -8.16 16.53 2.61
CA ASP A 41 -7.54 15.43 1.87
C ASP A 41 -8.07 15.34 0.43
N GLN A 42 -9.37 15.48 0.23
CA GLN A 42 -9.98 15.58 -1.11
C GLN A 42 -9.39 16.75 -1.91
N GLN A 43 -9.28 17.93 -1.30
CA GLN A 43 -8.70 19.11 -1.94
C GLN A 43 -7.24 18.88 -2.32
N LYS A 44 -6.48 18.18 -1.46
CA LYS A 44 -5.08 17.86 -1.74
C LYS A 44 -4.94 16.93 -2.94
N VAL A 45 -5.78 15.91 -3.07
CA VAL A 45 -5.78 15.02 -4.25
C VAL A 45 -6.13 15.78 -5.53
N LEU A 46 -7.07 16.74 -5.47
CA LEU A 46 -7.36 17.62 -6.61
C LEU A 46 -6.17 18.50 -7.00
N ALA A 47 -5.42 19.01 -6.01
CA ALA A 47 -4.20 19.78 -6.26
C ALA A 47 -3.11 18.92 -6.92
N LEU A 48 -2.94 17.66 -6.50
CA LEU A 48 -2.00 16.71 -7.13
C LEU A 48 -2.39 16.42 -8.59
N GLN A 49 -3.69 16.31 -8.88
CA GLN A 49 -4.16 16.15 -10.25
C GLN A 49 -3.79 17.36 -11.11
N ALA A 50 -3.99 18.58 -10.59
CA ALA A 50 -3.63 19.80 -11.28
C ALA A 50 -2.11 19.89 -11.55
N LEU A 51 -1.29 19.44 -10.60
CA LEU A 51 0.16 19.34 -10.75
C LEU A 51 0.54 18.35 -11.85
N ALA A 52 0.00 17.13 -11.83
CA ALA A 52 0.26 16.12 -12.86
C ALA A 52 -0.14 16.61 -14.27
N ARG A 53 -1.27 17.33 -14.39
CA ARG A 53 -1.67 17.97 -15.66
C ARG A 53 -0.65 19.01 -16.13
N LYS A 54 -0.09 19.80 -15.22
CA LYS A 54 0.91 20.82 -15.52
C LYS A 54 2.23 20.19 -16.00
N GLU A 55 2.63 19.07 -15.40
CA GLU A 55 3.84 18.32 -15.79
C GLU A 55 3.69 17.57 -17.12
N LYS A 56 2.46 17.42 -17.63
CA LYS A 56 2.13 16.64 -18.83
C LYS A 56 2.59 15.18 -18.76
N ASP A 57 2.76 14.67 -17.55
CA ASP A 57 3.08 13.27 -17.31
C ASP A 57 1.78 12.46 -17.27
N VAL A 58 1.53 11.72 -18.35
CA VAL A 58 0.32 10.90 -18.50
C VAL A 58 0.28 9.74 -17.51
N ILE A 59 1.43 9.26 -17.04
CA ILE A 59 1.53 8.14 -16.09
C ILE A 59 1.10 8.65 -14.71
N LYS A 60 1.68 9.76 -14.25
CA LYS A 60 1.30 10.40 -12.97
C LYS A 60 -0.17 10.80 -12.98
N LEU A 61 -0.64 11.40 -14.08
CA LEU A 61 -2.03 11.83 -14.21
C LEU A 61 -2.99 10.65 -14.14
N SER A 62 -2.68 9.53 -14.78
CA SER A 62 -3.51 8.32 -14.70
C SER A 62 -3.56 7.76 -13.29
N CYS A 63 -2.41 7.66 -12.61
CA CYS A 63 -2.33 7.20 -11.23
C CYS A 63 -3.18 8.06 -10.27
N VAL A 64 -3.03 9.38 -10.35
CA VAL A 64 -3.80 10.32 -9.50
C VAL A 64 -5.30 10.27 -9.83
N ASN A 65 -5.66 10.11 -11.11
CA ASN A 65 -7.08 9.98 -11.50
C ASN A 65 -7.73 8.74 -10.88
N ASP A 66 -7.05 7.59 -10.89
CA ASP A 66 -7.55 6.36 -10.27
C ASP A 66 -7.77 6.56 -8.77
N LYS A 67 -6.84 7.22 -8.09
CA LYS A 67 -6.97 7.53 -6.66
C LYS A 67 -8.07 8.55 -6.38
N MET A 68 -8.24 9.55 -7.23
CA MET A 68 -9.34 10.52 -7.11
C MET A 68 -10.72 9.86 -7.22
N VAL A 69 -10.88 8.88 -8.12
CA VAL A 69 -12.13 8.11 -8.24
C VAL A 69 -12.38 7.31 -6.95
N GLN A 70 -11.36 6.67 -6.40
CA GLN A 70 -11.44 5.95 -5.12
C GLN A 70 -11.80 6.89 -3.96
N VAL A 71 -11.16 8.05 -3.86
CA VAL A 71 -11.45 9.07 -2.83
C VAL A 71 -12.91 9.49 -2.89
N LYS A 72 -13.45 9.73 -4.09
CA LYS A 72 -14.86 10.11 -4.26
C LYS A 72 -15.81 9.01 -3.78
N ALA A 73 -15.51 7.75 -4.09
CA ALA A 73 -16.32 6.62 -3.63
C ALA A 73 -16.30 6.49 -2.10
N GLU A 74 -15.10 6.51 -1.49
CA GLU A 74 -14.95 6.44 -0.03
C GLU A 74 -15.57 7.64 0.68
N SER A 75 -15.53 8.83 0.07
CA SER A 75 -16.18 10.03 0.64
C SER A 75 -17.70 9.88 0.71
N ASN A 76 -18.32 9.28 -0.30
CA ASN A 76 -19.75 8.99 -0.27
C ASN A 76 -20.11 7.97 0.82
N LEU A 77 -19.24 6.98 1.07
CA LEU A 77 -19.42 6.00 2.15
C LEU A 77 -19.20 6.63 3.53
N PHE A 78 -18.22 7.52 3.65
CA PHE A 78 -17.97 8.30 4.85
C PHE A 78 -19.19 9.15 5.21
N ASP A 79 -19.76 9.89 4.25
CA ASP A 79 -20.96 10.69 4.49
C ASP A 79 -22.18 9.84 4.90
N GLN A 80 -22.34 8.65 4.32
CA GLN A 80 -23.36 7.69 4.74
C GLN A 80 -23.13 7.23 6.19
N SER A 81 -21.91 6.82 6.53
CA SER A 81 -21.58 6.40 7.90
C SER A 81 -21.80 7.50 8.93
N ARG A 82 -21.60 8.78 8.56
CA ARG A 82 -21.90 9.93 9.42
C ARG A 82 -23.39 10.12 9.64
N ALA A 83 -24.19 9.95 8.59
CA ALA A 83 -25.65 9.99 8.71
C ALA A 83 -26.16 8.86 9.61
N GLU A 84 -25.61 7.65 9.46
CA GLU A 84 -25.91 6.51 10.33
C GLU A 84 -25.52 6.79 11.78
N LEU A 85 -24.30 7.29 12.04
CA LEU A 85 -23.85 7.68 13.38
C LEU A 85 -24.81 8.70 14.01
N THR A 86 -25.23 9.70 13.24
CA THR A 86 -26.18 10.72 13.72
C THR A 86 -27.52 10.09 14.12
N ALA A 87 -27.99 9.09 13.38
CA ALA A 87 -29.23 8.39 13.69
C ALA A 87 -29.16 7.54 14.96
N VAL A 88 -27.98 7.04 15.33
CA VAL A 88 -27.78 6.13 16.48
C VAL A 88 -27.04 6.77 17.65
N ILE A 89 -26.75 8.07 17.61
CA ILE A 89 -25.86 8.77 18.56
C ILE A 89 -26.34 8.69 20.03
N GLU A 90 -27.65 8.62 20.25
CA GLU A 90 -28.27 8.50 21.58
C GLU A 90 -28.43 7.05 22.05
N THR A 91 -27.94 6.08 21.27
CA THR A 91 -28.06 4.64 21.56
C THR A 91 -26.71 4.03 21.93
N ASP A 92 -26.73 2.80 22.45
CA ASP A 92 -25.52 2.03 22.74
C ASP A 92 -24.74 1.62 21.47
N ALA A 93 -25.36 1.74 20.29
CA ALA A 93 -24.71 1.45 19.00
C ALA A 93 -23.77 2.56 18.52
N ARG A 94 -23.74 3.73 19.19
CA ARG A 94 -22.95 4.91 18.78
C ARG A 94 -21.46 4.63 18.66
N ASP A 95 -20.89 3.80 19.54
CA ASP A 95 -19.45 3.55 19.54
C ASP A 95 -19.03 2.75 18.30
N GLY A 96 -19.85 1.78 17.90
CA GLY A 96 -19.63 1.01 16.66
C GLY A 96 -19.75 1.90 15.42
N ALA A 97 -20.82 2.70 15.34
CA ALA A 97 -21.00 3.62 14.22
C ALA A 97 -19.87 4.68 14.15
N PHE A 98 -19.38 5.15 15.30
CA PHE A 98 -18.25 6.07 15.35
C PHE A 98 -16.96 5.43 14.82
N LEU A 99 -16.67 4.18 15.19
CA LEU A 99 -15.52 3.47 14.64
C LEU A 99 -15.60 3.35 13.11
N THR A 100 -16.78 3.05 12.56
CA THR A 100 -17.01 3.01 11.11
C THR A 100 -16.72 4.35 10.43
N VAL A 101 -17.15 5.45 11.04
CA VAL A 101 -16.87 6.82 10.53
C VAL A 101 -15.36 7.09 10.52
N MET A 102 -14.67 6.80 11.62
CA MET A 102 -13.23 7.03 11.74
C MET A 102 -12.43 6.15 10.77
N GLU A 103 -12.85 4.90 10.56
CA GLU A 103 -12.25 4.02 9.56
C GLU A 103 -12.41 4.58 8.15
N GLY A 104 -13.58 5.13 7.82
CA GLY A 104 -13.82 5.82 6.56
C GLY A 104 -12.89 7.02 6.34
N ALA A 105 -12.68 7.84 7.38
CA ALA A 105 -11.74 8.96 7.31
C ALA A 105 -10.31 8.47 7.07
N GLU A 106 -9.87 7.41 7.74
CA GLU A 106 -8.52 6.85 7.57
C GLU A 106 -8.32 6.26 6.17
N ARG A 107 -9.33 5.59 5.59
CA ARG A 107 -9.27 5.11 4.20
C ARG A 107 -9.06 6.26 3.21
N ILE A 108 -9.75 7.38 3.41
CA ILE A 108 -9.59 8.58 2.56
C ILE A 108 -8.18 9.17 2.72
N ARG A 109 -7.69 9.29 3.95
CA ARG A 109 -6.33 9.75 4.24
C ARG A 109 -5.28 8.88 3.55
N LYS A 110 -5.42 7.56 3.61
CA LYS A 110 -4.53 6.61 2.93
C LYS A 110 -4.55 6.80 1.42
N LEU A 111 -5.73 7.00 0.82
CA LEU A 111 -5.85 7.27 -0.60
C LEU A 111 -5.16 8.59 -1.01
N ARG A 112 -5.18 9.61 -0.15
CA ARG A 112 -4.38 10.83 -0.35
C ARG A 112 -2.88 10.53 -0.31
N GLU A 113 -2.40 9.74 0.64
CA GLU A 113 -0.99 9.35 0.72
C GLU A 113 -0.54 8.57 -0.51
N GLU A 114 -1.38 7.66 -1.00
CA GLU A 114 -1.15 6.94 -2.25
C GLU A 114 -1.15 7.87 -3.47
N ALA A 115 -2.03 8.89 -3.49
CA ALA A 115 -2.01 9.91 -4.54
C ALA A 115 -0.76 10.79 -4.49
N GLU A 116 -0.20 11.07 -3.31
CA GLU A 116 1.09 11.75 -3.16
C GLU A 116 2.23 10.91 -3.72
N ALA A 117 2.21 9.60 -3.45
CA ALA A 117 3.18 8.67 -4.02
C ALA A 117 3.12 8.61 -5.56
N CYS A 118 1.97 8.87 -6.18
CA CYS A 118 1.86 8.97 -7.65
C CYS A 118 2.69 10.10 -8.26
N ILE A 119 2.92 11.22 -7.54
CA ILE A 119 3.72 12.35 -8.05
C ILE A 119 5.22 12.09 -7.86
N GLY A 120 5.55 11.29 -6.84
CA GLY A 120 6.89 11.09 -6.31
C GLY A 120 7.00 11.71 -4.91
N GLN A 121 7.64 10.99 -3.98
CA GLN A 121 8.07 11.61 -2.72
C GLN A 121 9.12 12.68 -3.05
N PRO A 122 9.16 13.84 -2.37
CA PRO A 122 10.32 14.71 -2.46
C PRO A 122 11.51 13.87 -1.96
N GLU A 123 12.42 13.53 -2.88
CA GLU A 123 13.61 12.77 -2.58
C GLU A 123 14.43 13.53 -1.52
N LEU A 124 14.23 13.16 -0.25
CA LEU A 124 15.21 13.35 0.82
C LEU A 124 16.13 12.12 0.92
N ILE A 125 16.22 11.36 -0.16
CA ILE A 125 17.20 10.31 -0.34
C ILE A 125 18.08 10.85 -1.45
N ASP A 126 19.25 11.37 -1.07
CA ASP A 126 20.37 11.56 -1.99
C ASP A 126 20.36 10.37 -2.94
N GLU A 127 20.34 10.66 -4.23
CA GLU A 127 20.47 9.67 -5.29
C GLU A 127 21.47 8.63 -4.82
N VAL A 128 21.02 7.41 -4.52
CA VAL A 128 21.94 6.35 -4.14
C VAL A 128 22.70 6.08 -5.43
N ALA A 129 23.84 6.76 -5.56
CA ALA A 129 24.72 6.66 -6.70
C ALA A 129 25.06 5.18 -6.82
N ASN A 130 24.39 4.52 -7.76
CA ASN A 130 24.69 3.15 -8.11
C ASN A 130 26.03 3.21 -8.86
N ASP A 131 27.12 3.30 -8.10
CA ASP A 131 28.47 3.20 -8.63
C ASP A 131 28.69 1.75 -9.05
N PHE A 132 28.39 1.46 -10.31
CA PHE A 132 28.55 0.15 -10.88
C PHE A 132 30.02 -0.04 -11.24
N THR A 133 30.79 -0.65 -10.34
CA THR A 133 32.13 -1.13 -10.70
C THR A 133 31.96 -2.36 -11.59
N ALA A 134 32.13 -2.18 -12.90
CA ALA A 134 32.16 -3.30 -13.83
C ALA A 134 33.31 -4.25 -13.44
N PRO A 135 33.06 -5.57 -13.30
CA PRO A 135 34.15 -6.52 -13.13
C PRO A 135 35.07 -6.44 -14.37
N THR A 136 36.38 -6.60 -14.18
CA THR A 136 37.35 -6.60 -15.26
C THR A 136 37.12 -7.84 -16.13
N ILE A 137 36.29 -7.70 -17.16
CA ILE A 137 36.09 -8.74 -18.15
C ILE A 137 37.33 -8.75 -19.04
N VAL A 138 37.98 -9.90 -19.17
CA VAL A 138 38.99 -10.10 -20.21
C VAL A 138 38.25 -10.04 -21.55
N ASP A 139 38.63 -9.11 -22.43
CA ASP A 139 37.97 -8.79 -23.71
C ASP A 139 37.80 -9.99 -24.65
N ASP A 140 38.54 -11.08 -24.42
CA ASP A 140 38.47 -12.29 -25.23
C ASP A 140 38.44 -13.56 -24.35
N PRO A 141 37.29 -14.28 -24.26
CA PRO A 141 37.19 -15.52 -23.52
C PRO A 141 37.97 -16.69 -24.15
N THR A 142 38.63 -16.50 -25.29
CA THR A 142 39.42 -17.53 -25.98
C THR A 142 40.94 -17.34 -25.90
N ALA A 143 41.43 -16.25 -25.32
CA ALA A 143 42.85 -15.87 -25.34
C ALA A 143 43.82 -16.79 -24.56
N GLY A 144 43.34 -17.87 -23.92
CA GLY A 144 44.14 -18.74 -23.05
C GLY A 144 44.06 -20.24 -23.33
N LEU A 145 43.30 -20.68 -24.33
CA LEU A 145 43.13 -22.11 -24.60
C LEU A 145 43.84 -22.49 -25.90
N PRO A 146 44.87 -23.36 -25.86
CA PRO A 146 45.34 -23.98 -27.10
C PRO A 146 44.17 -24.81 -27.66
N PHE A 147 43.72 -24.48 -28.86
CA PHE A 147 42.77 -25.31 -29.60
C PHE A 147 43.42 -26.66 -29.91
N THR A 148 43.27 -27.62 -28.99
CA THR A 148 43.53 -29.03 -29.28
C THR A 148 42.31 -29.58 -30.01
N THR A 149 42.52 -30.17 -31.17
CA THR A 149 41.51 -30.80 -32.05
C THR A 149 40.77 -32.01 -31.44
N ASP A 150 40.74 -32.14 -30.11
CA ASP A 150 40.23 -33.31 -29.40
C ASP A 150 38.89 -33.07 -28.68
N THR A 151 38.34 -31.85 -28.72
CA THR A 151 36.94 -31.61 -28.32
C THR A 151 36.01 -31.91 -29.49
N ILE A 152 35.84 -33.21 -29.76
CA ILE A 152 34.68 -33.70 -30.52
C ILE A 152 33.44 -33.32 -29.70
N VAL A 153 32.77 -32.24 -30.10
CA VAL A 153 31.45 -31.88 -29.58
C VAL A 153 30.49 -32.95 -30.08
N GLU A 154 30.03 -33.81 -29.18
CA GLU A 154 29.03 -34.83 -29.50
C GLU A 154 27.74 -34.11 -29.93
N PRO A 155 27.19 -34.40 -31.13
CA PRO A 155 25.95 -33.79 -31.57
C PRO A 155 24.82 -34.24 -30.64
N PRO A 156 23.82 -33.38 -30.38
CA PRO A 156 22.68 -33.74 -29.54
C PRO A 156 22.00 -35.00 -30.11
N ALA A 157 21.62 -35.92 -29.22
CA ALA A 157 20.92 -37.14 -29.60
C ALA A 157 19.70 -36.80 -30.47
N TYR A 158 19.61 -37.45 -31.63
CA TYR A 158 18.48 -37.30 -32.56
C TYR A 158 17.16 -37.48 -31.81
N ALA A 159 16.28 -36.48 -31.89
CA ALA A 159 14.88 -36.65 -31.51
C ALA A 159 14.28 -37.75 -32.40
N SER A 160 13.82 -38.83 -31.78
CA SER A 160 13.18 -39.95 -32.49
C SER A 160 11.94 -39.48 -33.26
N PRO A 161 11.66 -40.03 -34.46
CA PRO A 161 10.49 -39.63 -35.23
C PRO A 161 9.21 -40.08 -34.53
N PHE A 162 8.21 -39.18 -34.50
CA PHE A 162 6.85 -39.51 -34.09
C PHE A 162 6.28 -40.59 -35.02
N ASN A 163 5.77 -41.66 -34.44
CA ASN A 163 4.93 -42.66 -35.12
C ASN A 163 3.56 -42.66 -34.46
#